data_AF-A0A5N6K3S3-F1
#
_entry.id   AF-A0A5N6K3S3-F1
#
_cell.length_a   1.000
_cell.length_b   1.000
_cell.length_c   1.000
_cell.angle_alpha   90.00
_cell.angle_beta   90.00
_cell.angle_gamma   90.00
#
_symmetry.space_group_name_H-M   'P 1'
#
loop_
_entity.id
_entity.type
_entity.pdbx_description
1 polymer ?
#
loop_
_entity_poly.entity_id
_entity_poly.type
_entity_poly.pdbx_seq_one_letter_code
_entity_poly.pdbx_strand_id
1 'polypeptide(L)'
;MANILSLEILIIPRGVEQNWGSDENYGDESQLAITLYPLERLRNIPRFKIRPAEFHEIPKFAFSSGESLAVEFTPILPDPVDEVRLVTLIEGDSEVERIDKMYNFLLKYKYEMGPNTFKLSEPSTHDWTASNPFESSRHPVETTLRAAKFAMMEDSMDVFKATRATIIRYLEPQYQNIKIASKNVAGFIKEQKIKGGLFEPNRYHLDCIDVATEAMVLLEDYEATFYRQLEPATKIAIRKQKQLLITRYEALPREKLIKQCEIAYEKQWWERFIDCFKEAINEMDTQYLAIREARKKLYASDLKSTFREVDVEPMLCDEMIDWNAYEIDMRINDLDGKYQQYTENETIVSVHDQVAEASPNGLDEPSEVDVQNNMNISGEDNDNEVSHVNKYTQDEDEQQESVSPGSESGSEEGDSQLIGDQNESDTADVSETGENDQDDEIGLETIEEDSD
;
A
#
# COMPACT_ATOMS: atom_id res chain seq x y z
N MET A 1 3.27 15.14 25.60
CA MET A 1 2.63 13.96 26.22
C MET A 1 3.06 13.94 27.67
N ALA A 2 2.14 13.70 28.61
CA ALA A 2 2.49 13.59 30.01
C ALA A 2 3.33 12.31 30.23
N ASN A 3 4.48 12.43 30.89
CA ASN A 3 5.26 11.26 31.29
C ASN A 3 4.60 10.62 32.51
N ILE A 4 4.17 9.37 32.37
CA ILE A 4 3.67 8.57 33.48
C ILE A 4 4.86 8.20 34.37
N LEU A 5 4.91 8.73 35.59
CA LEU A 5 6.03 8.52 36.52
C LEU A 5 5.92 7.19 37.28
N SER A 6 4.71 6.66 37.42
CA SER A 6 4.45 5.40 38.11
C SER A 6 3.15 4.77 37.62
N LEU A 7 3.12 3.44 37.58
CA LEU A 7 1.93 2.65 37.29
C LEU A 7 1.86 1.51 38.33
N GLU A 8 0.72 1.40 39.01
CA GLU A 8 0.45 0.31 39.95
C GLU A 8 -0.76 -0.48 39.45
N ILE A 9 -0.61 -1.80 39.36
CA ILE A 9 -1.67 -2.73 38.97
C ILE A 9 -2.11 -3.49 40.22
N LEU A 10 -3.38 -3.36 40.55
CA LEU A 10 -3.99 -4.01 41.70
C LEU A 10 -4.74 -5.26 41.25
N ILE A 11 -4.32 -6.42 41.75
CA ILE A 11 -5.01 -7.69 41.49
C ILE A 11 -6.00 -7.93 42.62
N ILE A 12 -7.28 -8.06 42.28
CA ILE A 12 -8.33 -8.39 43.24
C ILE A 12 -8.09 -9.83 43.73
N PRO A 13 -8.00 -10.06 45.06
CA PRO A 13 -7.83 -11.41 45.59
C PRO A 13 -9.06 -12.28 45.36
N ARG A 14 -8.84 -13.58 45.12
CA ARG A 14 -9.91 -14.56 44.97
C ARG A 14 -10.80 -14.60 46.22
N GLY A 15 -12.11 -14.71 46.01
CA GLY A 15 -13.10 -14.88 47.09
C GLY A 15 -13.78 -13.57 47.51
N VAL A 16 -13.52 -12.48 46.79
CA VAL A 16 -14.21 -11.20 46.93
C VAL A 16 -15.43 -11.12 46.00
N GLU A 17 -15.37 -11.83 44.86
CA GLU A 17 -16.30 -11.71 43.76
C GLU A 17 -17.64 -12.43 43.99
N GLN A 18 -18.65 -11.96 43.27
CA GLN A 18 -19.95 -12.63 43.18
C GLN A 18 -19.82 -14.01 42.55
N ASN A 19 -20.38 -15.03 43.20
CA ASN A 19 -20.31 -16.44 42.79
C ASN A 19 -18.89 -17.06 42.83
N TRP A 20 -18.02 -16.66 43.76
CA TRP A 20 -16.66 -17.25 43.90
C TRP A 20 -16.63 -18.79 44.04
N GLY A 21 -17.76 -19.40 44.43
CA GLY A 21 -17.91 -20.85 44.57
C GLY A 21 -18.12 -21.63 43.27
N SER A 22 -18.27 -20.97 42.12
CA SER A 22 -18.27 -21.65 40.82
C SER A 22 -16.83 -21.77 40.31
N ASP A 23 -16.35 -23.00 40.13
CA ASP A 23 -15.01 -23.29 39.57
C ASP A 23 -14.80 -22.70 38.16
N GLU A 24 -15.86 -22.24 37.49
CA GLU A 24 -15.85 -21.69 36.14
C GLU A 24 -15.47 -20.20 36.05
N ASN A 25 -15.46 -19.45 37.17
CA ASN A 25 -15.31 -17.99 37.14
C ASN A 25 -13.87 -17.48 37.34
N TYR A 26 -12.95 -18.33 37.80
CA TYR A 26 -11.60 -17.87 38.13
C TYR A 26 -10.56 -18.36 37.12
N GLY A 27 -9.85 -17.40 36.55
CA GLY A 27 -8.68 -17.66 35.72
C GLY A 27 -7.54 -18.24 36.54
N ASP A 28 -6.90 -19.29 36.06
CA ASP A 28 -5.64 -19.78 36.63
C ASP A 28 -4.49 -18.79 36.36
N GLU A 29 -3.27 -19.15 36.77
CA GLU A 29 -2.06 -18.37 36.48
C GLU A 29 -1.90 -18.10 34.97
N SER A 30 -2.30 -19.05 34.12
CA SER A 30 -2.30 -18.91 32.66
C SER A 30 -3.22 -17.78 32.20
N GLN A 31 -4.44 -17.69 32.75
CA GLN A 31 -5.40 -16.64 32.44
C GLN A 31 -4.95 -15.27 32.97
N LEU A 32 -4.28 -15.23 34.13
CA LEU A 32 -3.67 -14.01 34.64
C LEU A 32 -2.57 -13.52 33.69
N ALA A 33 -1.70 -14.43 33.22
CA ALA A 33 -0.67 -14.09 32.25
C ALA A 33 -1.27 -13.52 30.95
N ILE A 34 -2.35 -14.11 30.44
CA ILE A 34 -3.10 -13.58 29.27
C ILE A 34 -3.63 -12.18 29.56
N THR A 35 -4.17 -11.94 30.76
CA THR A 35 -4.75 -10.66 31.16
C THR A 35 -3.69 -9.56 31.30
N LEU A 36 -2.49 -9.91 31.77
CA LEU A 36 -1.37 -8.98 31.93
C LEU A 36 -0.56 -8.78 30.64
N TYR A 37 -0.72 -9.66 29.64
CA TYR A 37 0.01 -9.61 28.37
C TYR A 37 0.04 -8.22 27.70
N PRO A 38 -1.07 -7.43 27.65
CA PRO A 38 -1.03 -6.09 27.07
C PRO A 38 -0.04 -5.12 27.74
N LEU A 39 0.29 -5.33 29.03
CA LEU A 39 1.24 -4.50 29.77
C LEU A 39 2.67 -4.64 29.26
N GLU A 40 3.00 -5.74 28.58
CA GLU A 40 4.30 -5.98 27.95
C GLU A 40 4.65 -4.94 26.88
N ARG A 41 3.73 -4.04 26.53
CA ARG A 41 3.93 -2.97 25.54
C ARG A 41 4.26 -1.61 26.14
N LEU A 42 4.08 -1.48 27.44
CA LEU A 42 4.44 -0.26 28.14
C LEU A 42 5.96 -0.18 28.26
N ARG A 43 6.52 1.03 28.13
CA ARG A 43 7.95 1.30 28.21
C ARG A 43 8.17 2.61 28.93
N ASN A 44 9.36 2.77 29.51
CA ASN A 44 9.79 4.00 30.16
C ASN A 44 8.85 4.46 31.29
N ILE A 45 8.27 3.54 32.05
CA ILE A 45 7.53 3.87 33.28
C ILE A 45 8.47 3.63 34.46
N PRO A 46 9.02 4.65 35.13
CA PRO A 46 10.12 4.48 36.08
C PRO A 46 9.79 3.65 37.34
N ARG A 47 8.51 3.46 37.63
CA ARG A 47 8.04 2.69 38.79
C ARG A 47 6.85 1.86 38.36
N PHE A 48 7.05 0.56 38.20
CA PHE A 48 5.97 -0.37 37.94
C PHE A 48 5.83 -1.36 39.10
N LYS A 49 4.60 -1.59 39.55
CA LYS A 49 4.34 -2.52 40.65
C LYS A 49 3.03 -3.28 40.43
N ILE A 50 3.08 -4.58 40.64
CA ILE A 50 1.90 -5.44 40.72
C ILE A 50 1.73 -5.84 42.18
N ARG A 51 0.53 -5.71 42.73
CA ARG A 51 0.25 -6.17 44.10
C ARG A 51 -1.20 -6.57 44.29
N PRO A 52 -1.52 -7.30 45.37
CA PRO A 52 -2.90 -7.50 45.77
C PRO A 52 -3.57 -6.16 46.10
N ALA A 53 -4.83 -6.03 45.67
CA ALA A 53 -5.69 -4.92 46.07
C ALA A 53 -6.02 -5.04 47.57
N GLU A 54 -5.94 -3.92 48.29
CA GLU A 54 -6.46 -3.84 49.66
C GLU A 54 -7.98 -3.72 49.63
N PHE A 55 -8.65 -4.18 50.69
CA PHE A 55 -10.11 -4.25 50.75
C PHE A 55 -10.81 -2.91 50.44
N HIS A 56 -10.21 -1.80 50.84
CA HIS A 56 -10.76 -0.46 50.63
C HIS A 56 -10.51 0.10 49.22
N GLU A 57 -9.64 -0.52 48.43
CA GLU A 57 -9.33 -0.18 47.03
C GLU A 57 -10.25 -0.91 46.05
N ILE A 58 -10.85 -2.02 46.48
CA ILE A 58 -11.74 -2.84 45.65
C ILE A 58 -13.07 -2.09 45.45
N PRO A 59 -13.52 -1.89 44.19
CA PRO A 59 -14.78 -1.22 43.93
C PRO A 59 -15.97 -1.92 44.61
N LYS A 60 -16.88 -1.14 45.19
CA LYS A 60 -18.01 -1.69 45.97
C LYS A 60 -18.90 -2.67 45.20
N PHE A 61 -19.00 -2.51 43.88
CA PHE A 61 -19.79 -3.39 43.02
C PHE A 61 -19.19 -4.80 42.88
N ALA A 62 -17.91 -4.98 43.20
CA ALA A 62 -17.26 -6.29 43.16
C ALA A 62 -17.72 -7.20 44.31
N PHE A 63 -18.26 -6.62 45.40
CA PHE A 63 -18.77 -7.38 46.53
C PHE A 63 -20.22 -7.82 46.30
N SER A 64 -20.51 -9.10 46.54
CA SER A 64 -21.88 -9.59 46.68
C SER A 64 -22.59 -8.89 47.83
N SER A 65 -23.76 -8.30 47.58
CA SER A 65 -24.61 -7.77 48.63
C SER A 65 -25.14 -8.93 49.51
N GLY A 66 -24.53 -9.14 50.68
CA GLY A 66 -25.05 -10.04 51.71
C GLY A 66 -24.41 -11.43 51.79
N GLU A 67 -23.38 -11.73 50.99
CA GLU A 67 -22.61 -12.98 51.15
C GLU A 67 -21.47 -12.79 52.15
N SER A 68 -21.20 -13.82 52.95
CA SER A 68 -20.01 -13.85 53.79
C SER A 68 -18.78 -13.96 52.88
N LEU A 69 -17.87 -12.99 53.01
CA LEU A 69 -16.55 -13.02 52.40
C LEU A 69 -15.87 -14.37 52.65
N ALA A 70 -15.03 -14.82 51.71
CA ALA A 70 -14.19 -15.99 51.92
C ALA A 70 -13.40 -15.86 53.23
N VAL A 71 -13.25 -16.97 53.96
CA VAL A 71 -12.51 -17.03 55.23
C VAL A 71 -11.02 -16.69 55.01
N GLU A 72 -10.52 -16.95 53.80
CA GLU A 72 -9.14 -16.69 53.39
C GLU A 72 -9.12 -16.09 51.98
N PHE A 73 -8.42 -14.97 51.81
CA PHE A 73 -8.19 -14.34 50.53
C PHE A 73 -6.79 -14.69 50.06
N THR A 74 -6.70 -15.48 48.99
CA THR A 74 -5.41 -15.82 48.38
C THR A 74 -5.29 -15.07 47.06
N PRO A 75 -4.42 -14.04 46.97
CA PRO A 75 -4.21 -13.36 45.70
C PRO A 75 -3.49 -14.29 44.72
N ILE A 76 -3.95 -14.33 43.47
CA ILE A 76 -3.20 -14.94 42.38
C ILE A 76 -2.28 -13.84 41.85
N LEU A 77 -1.00 -13.93 42.20
CA LEU A 77 0.04 -13.06 41.66
C LEU A 77 0.73 -13.77 40.49
N PRO A 78 1.31 -13.03 39.54
CA PRO A 78 2.16 -13.64 38.53
C PRO A 78 3.33 -14.38 39.20
N ASP A 79 3.85 -15.42 38.54
CA ASP A 79 5.07 -16.07 38.98
C ASP A 79 6.20 -15.02 39.14
N PRO A 80 7.04 -15.10 40.19
CA PRO A 80 8.08 -14.10 40.42
C PRO A 80 9.02 -13.87 39.23
N VAL A 81 9.24 -14.89 38.39
CA VAL A 81 10.05 -14.76 37.16
C VAL A 81 9.32 -13.88 36.13
N ASP A 82 8.02 -14.09 35.94
CA ASP A 82 7.20 -13.27 35.04
C ASP A 82 7.00 -11.85 35.56
N GLU A 83 6.84 -11.67 36.88
CA GLU A 83 6.77 -10.34 37.49
C GLU A 83 8.05 -9.55 37.22
N VAL A 84 9.23 -10.14 37.50
CA VAL A 84 10.53 -9.50 37.26
C VAL A 84 10.71 -9.18 35.78
N ARG A 85 10.29 -10.09 34.88
CA ARG A 85 10.32 -9.87 33.43
C ARG A 85 9.45 -8.69 33.02
N LEU A 86 8.20 -8.63 33.48
CA LEU A 86 7.26 -7.54 33.20
C LEU A 86 7.77 -6.20 33.71
N VAL A 87 8.24 -6.14 34.97
CA VAL A 87 8.83 -4.93 35.56
C VAL A 87 10.02 -4.47 34.72
N THR A 88 10.93 -5.37 34.38
CA THR A 88 12.11 -5.05 33.56
C THR A 88 11.72 -4.50 32.19
N LEU A 89 10.71 -5.10 31.53
CA LEU A 89 10.21 -4.64 30.24
C LEU A 89 9.59 -3.24 30.34
N ILE A 90 8.75 -2.99 31.35
CA ILE A 90 7.96 -1.77 31.50
C ILE A 90 8.82 -0.58 31.95
N GLU A 91 9.75 -0.82 32.87
CA GLU A 91 10.68 0.20 33.34
C GLU A 91 11.79 0.48 32.30
N GLY A 92 12.09 -0.50 31.44
CA GLY A 92 13.08 -0.39 30.38
C GLY A 92 12.64 0.39 29.13
N ASP A 93 13.61 0.61 28.25
CA ASP A 93 13.47 1.29 26.95
C ASP A 93 13.51 0.31 25.76
N SER A 94 13.33 -0.99 26.03
CA SER A 94 13.39 -2.03 25.00
C SER A 94 12.39 -1.79 23.86
N GLU A 95 12.75 -2.22 22.65
CA GLU A 95 11.87 -2.08 21.49
C GLU A 95 10.52 -2.78 21.73
N VAL A 96 9.45 -2.19 21.20
CA VAL A 96 8.08 -2.70 21.33
C VAL A 96 7.37 -2.60 20.00
N GLU A 97 6.78 -3.71 19.57
CA GLU A 97 5.91 -3.72 18.39
C GLU A 97 4.56 -3.10 18.72
N ARG A 98 4.07 -2.27 17.81
CA ARG A 98 2.81 -1.56 17.97
C ARG A 98 1.92 -1.87 16.77
N ILE A 99 1.01 -2.82 16.96
CA ILE A 99 0.13 -3.34 15.92
C ILE A 99 -0.71 -2.24 15.27
N ASP A 100 -1.12 -1.23 16.05
CA ASP A 100 -1.83 -0.05 15.58
C ASP A 100 -0.98 0.79 14.61
N LYS A 101 0.30 1.00 14.92
CA LYS A 101 1.23 1.70 14.03
C LYS A 101 1.52 0.89 12.77
N MET A 102 1.73 -0.41 12.91
CA MET A 102 1.94 -1.31 11.78
C MET A 102 0.71 -1.30 10.84
N TYR A 103 -0.51 -1.35 11.38
CA TYR A 103 -1.74 -1.25 10.60
C TYR A 103 -1.84 0.09 9.87
N ASN A 104 -1.52 1.20 10.54
CA ASN A 104 -1.52 2.52 9.91
C ASN A 104 -0.50 2.62 8.75
N PHE A 105 0.69 2.04 8.89
CA PHE A 105 1.67 1.99 7.79
C PHE A 105 1.20 1.10 6.63
N LEU A 106 0.60 -0.05 6.92
CA LEU A 106 0.02 -0.93 5.90
C LEU A 106 -1.13 -0.24 5.15
N LEU A 107 -2.00 0.45 5.89
CA LEU A 107 -3.11 1.21 5.34
C LEU A 107 -2.59 2.33 4.43
N LYS A 108 -1.58 3.08 4.87
CA LYS A 108 -0.92 4.11 4.05
C LYS A 108 -0.34 3.50 2.76
N TYR A 109 0.42 2.41 2.86
CA TYR A 109 0.99 1.76 1.68
C TYR A 109 -0.08 1.33 0.67
N LYS A 110 -1.16 0.72 1.14
CA LYS A 110 -2.31 0.35 0.30
C LYS A 110 -2.96 1.57 -0.38
N TYR A 111 -3.05 2.70 0.31
CA TYR A 111 -3.63 3.92 -0.24
C TYR A 111 -2.74 4.53 -1.33
N GLU A 112 -1.43 4.65 -1.11
CA GLU A 112 -0.51 5.21 -2.12
C GLU A 112 -0.46 4.35 -3.40
N MET A 113 -0.59 3.03 -3.25
CA MET A 113 -0.69 2.06 -4.37
C MET A 113 -2.04 2.13 -5.11
N GLY A 114 -3.02 2.85 -4.58
CA GLY A 114 -4.33 3.03 -5.19
C GLY A 114 -4.49 4.39 -5.87
N PRO A 115 -5.52 4.54 -6.71
CA PRO A 115 -5.99 5.87 -7.09
C PRO A 115 -6.44 6.61 -5.82
N ASN A 116 -5.76 7.72 -5.50
CA ASN A 116 -5.99 8.55 -4.32
C ASN A 116 -7.41 9.16 -4.24
N THR A 117 -8.25 8.98 -5.26
CA THR A 117 -9.56 9.60 -5.44
C THR A 117 -10.72 8.96 -4.67
N PHE A 118 -10.55 7.76 -4.10
CA PHE A 118 -11.63 7.14 -3.30
C PHE A 118 -11.47 7.37 -1.81
N LYS A 119 -10.83 8.47 -1.39
CA LYS A 119 -11.00 8.95 0.00
C LYS A 119 -12.47 9.35 0.16
N LEU A 120 -13.28 8.38 0.60
CA LEU A 120 -14.73 8.41 0.83
C LEU A 120 -15.15 9.40 1.93
N SER A 121 -14.37 10.45 2.19
CA SER A 121 -14.63 11.40 3.27
C SER A 121 -15.55 12.55 2.87
N GLU A 122 -16.14 12.54 1.67
CA GLU A 122 -17.27 13.42 1.39
C GLU A 122 -18.55 12.72 1.84
N PRO A 123 -19.18 13.15 2.96
CA PRO A 123 -20.50 12.68 3.34
C PRO A 123 -21.50 13.23 2.31
N SER A 124 -21.62 12.55 1.17
CA SER A 124 -22.61 12.92 0.16
C SER A 124 -23.98 12.57 0.73
N THR A 125 -24.72 13.60 1.11
CA THR A 125 -26.12 13.53 1.46
C THR A 125 -26.92 12.94 0.28
N HIS A 126 -27.57 11.80 0.56
CA HIS A 126 -28.66 11.16 -0.17
C HIS A 126 -28.36 10.17 -1.33
N ASP A 127 -28.54 8.89 -0.97
CA ASP A 127 -29.19 7.79 -1.69
C ASP A 127 -28.46 7.04 -2.82
N TRP A 128 -27.31 7.52 -3.28
CA TRP A 128 -26.44 6.74 -4.18
C TRP A 128 -25.04 6.57 -3.59
N THR A 129 -24.95 5.85 -2.47
CA THR A 129 -23.65 5.33 -2.00
C THR A 129 -23.19 4.26 -2.99
N ALA A 130 -22.62 4.69 -4.12
CA ALA A 130 -21.88 3.81 -5.00
C ALA A 130 -20.70 3.25 -4.18
N SER A 131 -20.93 2.08 -3.59
CA SER A 131 -19.94 1.38 -2.79
C SER A 131 -18.68 1.24 -3.62
N ASN A 132 -17.52 1.49 -3.01
CA ASN A 132 -16.21 1.28 -3.60
C ASN A 132 -16.20 -0.08 -4.34
N PRO A 133 -15.94 -0.11 -5.67
CA PRO A 133 -16.04 -1.34 -6.45
C PRO A 133 -15.13 -2.43 -5.90
N PHE A 134 -13.96 -2.08 -5.37
CA PHE A 134 -13.01 -3.02 -4.74
C PHE A 134 -13.55 -3.63 -3.44
N GLU A 135 -14.29 -2.86 -2.65
CA GLU A 135 -14.92 -3.37 -1.43
C GLU A 135 -16.14 -4.25 -1.76
N SER A 136 -16.97 -3.80 -2.70
CA SER A 136 -18.17 -4.54 -3.11
C SER A 136 -17.85 -5.87 -3.82
N SER A 137 -16.72 -5.94 -4.54
CA SER A 137 -16.26 -7.16 -5.21
C SER A 137 -15.51 -8.11 -4.28
N ARG A 138 -15.29 -7.73 -3.01
CA ARG A 138 -14.43 -8.46 -2.06
C ARG A 138 -12.99 -8.65 -2.56
N HIS A 139 -12.45 -7.64 -3.24
CA HIS A 139 -11.08 -7.66 -3.76
C HIS A 139 -10.09 -8.18 -2.69
N PRO A 140 -9.12 -9.06 -3.04
CA PRO A 140 -8.28 -9.75 -2.05
C PRO A 140 -7.59 -8.80 -1.06
N VAL A 141 -7.08 -7.67 -1.55
CA VAL A 141 -6.45 -6.64 -0.72
C VAL A 141 -7.44 -6.04 0.28
N GLU A 142 -8.67 -5.72 -0.11
CA GLU A 142 -9.65 -5.09 0.79
C GLU A 142 -10.17 -6.09 1.83
N THR A 143 -10.41 -7.34 1.41
CA THR A 143 -10.81 -8.43 2.31
C THR A 143 -9.72 -8.73 3.34
N THR A 144 -8.46 -8.80 2.90
CA THR A 144 -7.32 -9.06 3.80
C THR A 144 -7.02 -7.87 4.69
N LEU A 145 -7.20 -6.63 4.21
CA LEU A 145 -7.04 -5.42 5.03
C LEU A 145 -8.09 -5.33 6.13
N ARG A 146 -9.32 -5.80 5.87
CA ARG A 146 -10.35 -5.95 6.90
C ARG A 146 -9.95 -6.99 7.95
N ALA A 147 -9.39 -8.12 7.53
CA ALA A 147 -8.83 -9.13 8.45
C ALA A 147 -7.67 -8.58 9.29
N ALA A 148 -6.76 -7.79 8.68
CA ALA A 148 -5.69 -7.12 9.41
C ALA A 148 -6.23 -6.12 10.44
N LYS A 149 -7.33 -5.41 10.13
CA LYS A 149 -8.01 -4.53 11.08
C LYS A 149 -8.59 -5.32 12.26
N PHE A 150 -9.22 -6.46 12.02
CA PHE A 150 -9.72 -7.32 13.10
C PHE A 150 -8.57 -7.86 13.95
N ALA A 151 -7.48 -8.33 13.34
CA ALA A 151 -6.30 -8.78 14.08
C ALA A 151 -5.68 -7.67 14.94
N MET A 152 -5.70 -6.41 14.46
CA MET A 152 -5.30 -5.25 15.24
C MET A 152 -6.24 -4.99 16.43
N MET A 153 -7.55 -5.14 16.26
CA MET A 153 -8.54 -4.96 17.33
C MET A 153 -8.50 -6.07 18.38
N GLU A 154 -8.25 -7.31 17.97
CA GLU A 154 -8.08 -8.49 18.82
C GLU A 154 -6.66 -8.62 19.39
N ASP A 155 -5.80 -7.69 19.03
CA ASP A 155 -4.42 -7.62 19.47
C ASP A 155 -3.52 -8.81 19.08
N SER A 156 -3.91 -9.52 18.01
CA SER A 156 -3.26 -10.74 17.54
C SER A 156 -2.14 -10.44 16.54
N MET A 157 -0.92 -10.26 17.07
CA MET A 157 0.28 -9.90 16.30
C MET A 157 0.60 -10.90 15.17
N ASP A 158 0.54 -12.20 15.43
CA ASP A 158 0.90 -13.22 14.44
C ASP A 158 -0.05 -13.23 13.24
N VAL A 159 -1.37 -13.15 13.53
CA VAL A 159 -2.41 -13.04 12.49
C VAL A 159 -2.26 -11.75 11.70
N PHE A 160 -1.92 -10.64 12.37
CA PHE A 160 -1.66 -9.38 11.70
C PHE A 160 -0.45 -9.47 10.75
N LYS A 161 0.68 -10.03 11.18
CA LYS A 161 1.87 -10.20 10.33
C LYS A 161 1.57 -11.12 9.13
N ALA A 162 0.85 -12.22 9.34
CA ALA A 162 0.44 -13.11 8.24
C ALA A 162 -0.49 -12.43 7.22
N THR A 163 -1.44 -11.62 7.68
CA THR A 163 -2.34 -10.85 6.80
C THR A 163 -1.59 -9.73 6.06
N ARG A 164 -0.68 -9.02 6.74
CA ARG A 164 0.23 -8.05 6.12
C ARG A 164 1.06 -8.70 5.01
N ALA A 165 1.70 -9.84 5.28
CA ALA A 165 2.47 -10.60 4.30
C ALA A 165 1.66 -10.92 3.04
N THR A 166 0.41 -11.32 3.22
CA THR A 166 -0.52 -11.64 2.12
C THR A 166 -0.82 -10.41 1.26
N ILE A 167 -1.06 -9.25 1.87
CA ILE A 167 -1.28 -7.98 1.16
C ILE A 167 -0.03 -7.56 0.39
N ILE A 168 1.14 -7.61 1.04
CA ILE A 168 2.41 -7.22 0.43
C ILE A 168 2.69 -8.12 -0.78
N ARG A 169 2.53 -9.43 -0.65
CA ARG A 169 2.70 -10.38 -1.76
C ARG A 169 1.83 -10.05 -2.97
N TYR A 170 0.62 -9.54 -2.74
CA TYR A 170 -0.28 -9.13 -3.82
C TYR A 170 0.15 -7.81 -4.47
N LEU A 171 0.62 -6.83 -3.67
CA LEU A 171 0.97 -5.49 -4.15
C LEU A 171 2.40 -5.38 -4.71
N GLU A 172 3.30 -6.28 -4.32
CA GLU A 172 4.72 -6.21 -4.69
C GLU A 172 4.97 -6.29 -6.21
N PRO A 173 4.29 -7.16 -7.00
CA PRO A 173 4.47 -7.17 -8.46
C PRO A 173 4.16 -5.81 -9.09
N GLN A 174 3.12 -5.13 -8.63
CA GLN A 174 2.77 -3.80 -9.11
C GLN A 174 3.87 -2.78 -8.74
N TYR A 175 4.38 -2.82 -7.51
CA TYR A 175 5.49 -1.95 -7.09
C TYR A 175 6.74 -2.16 -7.96
N GLN A 176 7.09 -3.41 -8.26
CA GLN A 176 8.24 -3.73 -9.10
C GLN A 176 8.06 -3.22 -10.53
N ASN A 177 6.85 -3.33 -11.08
CA ASN A 177 6.54 -2.77 -12.41
C ASN A 177 6.71 -1.25 -12.42
N ILE A 178 6.19 -0.54 -11.41
CA ILE A 178 6.36 0.92 -11.27
C ILE A 178 7.85 1.29 -11.19
N LYS A 179 8.64 0.55 -10.39
CA LYS A 179 10.09 0.75 -10.25
C LYS A 179 10.82 0.58 -11.60
N ILE A 180 10.48 -0.46 -12.37
CA ILE A 180 11.10 -0.73 -13.67
C ILE A 180 10.72 0.35 -14.68
N ALA A 181 9.44 0.71 -14.79
CA ALA A 181 8.99 1.72 -15.73
C ALA A 181 9.57 3.12 -15.42
N SER A 182 9.59 3.51 -14.13
CA SER A 182 10.26 4.74 -13.68
C SER A 182 11.75 4.74 -14.08
N LYS A 183 12.46 3.62 -13.91
CA LYS A 183 13.86 3.49 -14.33
C LYS A 183 14.03 3.64 -15.84
N ASN A 184 13.14 3.04 -16.64
CA ASN A 184 13.21 3.10 -18.10
C ASN A 184 12.98 4.54 -18.59
N VAL A 185 11.94 5.20 -18.08
CA VAL A 185 11.64 6.60 -18.40
C VAL A 185 12.79 7.53 -17.97
N ALA A 186 13.33 7.35 -16.76
CA ALA A 186 14.47 8.14 -16.30
C ALA A 186 15.72 7.91 -17.16
N GLY A 187 15.96 6.68 -17.63
CA GLY A 187 17.03 6.36 -18.59
C GLY A 187 16.87 7.11 -19.91
N PHE A 188 15.69 7.01 -20.52
CA PHE A 188 15.34 7.73 -21.74
C PHE A 188 15.51 9.25 -21.58
N ILE A 189 15.01 9.82 -20.48
CA ILE A 189 15.13 11.25 -20.21
C ILE A 189 16.60 11.66 -20.14
N LYS A 190 17.46 10.88 -19.48
CA LYS A 190 18.89 11.18 -19.43
C LYS A 190 19.54 11.17 -20.81
N GLU A 191 19.19 10.21 -21.66
CA GLU A 191 19.67 10.12 -23.04
C GLU A 191 19.20 11.28 -23.93
N GLN A 192 18.06 11.88 -23.59
CA GLN A 192 17.47 13.00 -24.31
C GLN A 192 17.75 14.38 -23.67
N LYS A 193 18.37 14.42 -22.49
CA LYS A 193 18.85 15.63 -21.79
C LYS A 193 20.26 16.06 -22.21
N ILE A 194 20.63 15.76 -23.46
CA ILE A 194 21.89 16.17 -24.07
C ILE A 194 21.67 17.32 -25.06
N LYS A 195 22.76 17.94 -25.52
CA LYS A 195 22.72 18.92 -26.61
C LYS A 195 22.15 18.25 -27.87
N GLY A 196 21.10 18.83 -28.43
CA GLY A 196 20.40 18.28 -29.57
C GLY A 196 19.38 17.18 -29.23
N GLY A 197 19.13 16.90 -27.95
CA GLY A 197 18.10 15.96 -27.51
C GLY A 197 16.70 16.57 -27.43
N LEU A 198 15.70 15.72 -27.15
CA LEU A 198 14.30 16.16 -26.99
C LEU A 198 14.10 17.10 -25.79
N PHE A 199 14.91 16.98 -24.74
CA PHE A 199 14.75 17.80 -23.53
C PHE A 199 15.78 18.93 -23.44
N GLU A 200 16.44 19.29 -24.54
CA GLU A 200 17.35 20.44 -24.57
C GLU A 200 16.59 21.76 -24.30
N PRO A 201 16.94 22.53 -23.27
CA PRO A 201 16.32 23.82 -23.00
C PRO A 201 16.44 24.79 -24.18
N ASN A 202 15.36 25.50 -24.50
CA ASN A 202 15.28 26.57 -25.52
C ASN A 202 15.55 26.12 -26.97
N ARG A 203 15.40 24.84 -27.27
CA ARG A 203 15.53 24.35 -28.65
C ARG A 203 14.19 24.29 -29.36
N TYR A 204 14.17 24.72 -30.62
CA TYR A 204 13.07 24.40 -31.53
C TYR A 204 13.25 22.98 -32.04
N HIS A 205 12.30 22.10 -31.71
CA HIS A 205 12.30 20.71 -32.14
C HIS A 205 11.70 20.59 -33.54
N LEU A 206 12.56 20.66 -34.56
CA LEU A 206 12.19 20.30 -35.92
C LEU A 206 12.48 18.81 -36.10
N ASP A 207 11.46 18.04 -36.51
CA ASP A 207 11.58 16.62 -36.88
C ASP A 207 12.01 15.68 -35.73
N CYS A 208 11.29 15.73 -34.60
CA CYS A 208 11.51 14.83 -33.46
C CYS A 208 10.44 13.73 -33.32
N ILE A 209 9.73 13.40 -34.41
CA ILE A 209 8.55 12.53 -34.35
C ILE A 209 8.87 11.14 -33.80
N ASP A 210 9.97 10.53 -34.22
CA ASP A 210 10.36 9.19 -33.76
C ASP A 210 10.68 9.20 -32.26
N VAL A 211 11.44 10.19 -31.79
CA VAL A 211 11.80 10.35 -30.38
C VAL A 211 10.59 10.70 -29.51
N ALA A 212 9.68 11.53 -30.02
CA ALA A 212 8.43 11.85 -29.34
C ALA A 212 7.49 10.63 -29.27
N THR A 213 7.49 9.78 -30.29
CA THR A 213 6.74 8.51 -30.30
C THR A 213 7.27 7.58 -29.22
N GLU A 214 8.59 7.42 -29.13
CA GLU A 214 9.23 6.63 -28.07
C GLU A 214 8.91 7.17 -26.68
N ALA A 215 9.00 8.49 -26.49
CA ALA A 215 8.60 9.14 -25.24
C ALA A 215 7.14 8.82 -24.88
N MET A 216 6.21 8.92 -25.85
CA MET A 216 4.80 8.64 -25.61
C MET A 216 4.57 7.18 -25.19
N VAL A 217 5.21 6.20 -25.85
CA VAL A 217 5.12 4.78 -25.48
C VAL A 217 5.61 4.55 -24.05
N LEU A 218 6.76 5.14 -23.69
CA LEU A 218 7.29 5.01 -22.33
C LEU A 218 6.39 5.68 -21.27
N LEU A 219 5.71 6.78 -21.62
CA LEU A 219 4.75 7.44 -20.75
C LEU A 219 3.53 6.54 -20.49
N GLU A 220 2.96 5.96 -21.55
CA GLU A 220 1.83 5.03 -21.47
C GLU A 220 2.19 3.76 -20.68
N ASP A 221 3.37 3.19 -20.94
CA ASP A 221 3.87 2.03 -20.21
C ASP A 221 4.04 2.36 -18.71
N TYR A 222 4.55 3.56 -18.38
CA TYR A 222 4.69 3.97 -17.00
C TYR A 222 3.34 4.19 -16.31
N GLU A 223 2.41 4.87 -16.97
CA GLU A 223 1.05 5.04 -16.49
C GLU A 223 0.36 3.69 -16.24
N ALA A 224 0.51 2.75 -17.18
CA ALA A 224 -0.10 1.42 -17.12
C ALA A 224 0.25 0.68 -15.81
N THR A 225 1.44 0.91 -15.25
CA THR A 225 1.89 0.27 -14.00
C THR A 225 1.11 0.72 -12.75
N PHE A 226 0.47 1.88 -12.78
CA PHE A 226 -0.32 2.38 -11.64
C PHE A 226 -1.73 1.77 -11.56
N TYR A 227 -2.17 1.07 -12.61
CA TYR A 227 -3.43 0.35 -12.57
C TYR A 227 -3.28 -0.98 -11.84
N ARG A 228 -4.18 -1.23 -10.89
CA ARG A 228 -4.22 -2.50 -10.18
C ARG A 228 -4.64 -3.62 -11.12
N GLN A 229 -4.08 -4.80 -10.91
CA GLN A 229 -4.62 -6.00 -11.53
C GLN A 229 -6.06 -6.21 -11.06
N LEU A 230 -7.00 -6.28 -12.00
CA LEU A 230 -8.41 -6.41 -11.69
C LEU A 230 -8.87 -7.87 -11.83
N GLU A 231 -9.35 -8.44 -10.74
CA GLU A 231 -10.05 -9.73 -10.80
C GLU A 231 -11.37 -9.61 -11.58
N PRO A 232 -11.87 -10.70 -12.20
CA PRO A 232 -13.12 -10.69 -12.97
C PRO A 232 -14.30 -10.07 -12.21
N ALA A 233 -14.46 -10.39 -10.92
CA ALA A 233 -15.51 -9.83 -10.08
C ALA A 233 -15.38 -8.30 -9.92
N THR A 234 -14.15 -7.81 -9.77
CA THR A 234 -13.87 -6.37 -9.68
C THR A 234 -14.09 -5.66 -11.01
N LYS A 235 -13.72 -6.27 -12.14
CA LYS A 235 -14.04 -5.76 -13.48
C LYS A 235 -15.55 -5.61 -13.68
N ILE A 236 -16.34 -6.59 -13.24
CA ILE A 236 -17.81 -6.53 -13.30
C ILE A 236 -18.35 -5.39 -12.42
N ALA A 237 -17.85 -5.23 -11.19
CA ALA A 237 -18.26 -4.15 -10.29
C ALA A 237 -17.93 -2.77 -10.88
N ILE A 238 -16.73 -2.60 -11.43
CA ILE A 238 -16.30 -1.40 -12.15
C ILE A 238 -17.21 -1.13 -13.34
N ARG A 239 -17.54 -2.14 -14.15
CA ARG A 239 -18.40 -1.99 -15.32
C ARG A 239 -19.81 -1.53 -14.96
N LYS A 240 -20.37 -2.02 -13.85
CA LYS A 240 -21.68 -1.56 -13.33
C LYS A 240 -21.67 -0.06 -12.96
N GLN A 241 -20.51 0.47 -12.59
CA GLN A 241 -20.32 1.87 -12.19
C GLN A 241 -19.51 2.67 -13.22
N LYS A 242 -19.40 2.20 -14.48
CA LYS A 242 -18.45 2.70 -15.48
C LYS A 242 -18.47 4.23 -15.62
N GLN A 243 -19.66 4.83 -15.76
CA GLN A 243 -19.78 6.28 -15.97
C GLN A 243 -19.28 7.11 -14.77
N LEU A 244 -19.60 6.68 -13.56
CA LEU A 244 -19.15 7.35 -12.33
C LEU A 244 -17.62 7.22 -12.18
N LEU A 245 -17.08 6.05 -12.49
CA LEU A 245 -15.64 5.82 -12.39
C LEU A 245 -14.88 6.60 -13.45
N ILE A 246 -15.31 6.58 -14.72
CA ILE A 246 -14.69 7.37 -15.79
C ILE A 246 -14.59 8.84 -15.39
N THR A 247 -15.70 9.44 -14.94
CA THR A 247 -15.70 10.85 -14.53
C THR A 247 -14.70 11.14 -13.41
N ARG A 248 -14.54 10.22 -12.44
CA ARG A 248 -13.59 10.35 -11.34
C ARG A 248 -12.13 10.13 -11.75
N TYR A 249 -11.89 9.18 -12.64
CA TYR A 249 -10.55 8.91 -13.17
C TYR A 249 -10.09 10.02 -14.10
N GLU A 250 -10.92 10.46 -15.05
CA GLU A 250 -10.62 11.61 -15.92
C GLU A 250 -10.38 12.92 -15.15
N ALA A 251 -10.88 13.00 -13.91
CA ALA A 251 -10.64 14.15 -13.05
C ALA A 251 -9.24 14.15 -12.39
N LEU A 252 -8.55 13.01 -12.35
CA LEU A 252 -7.22 12.87 -11.76
C LEU A 252 -6.19 13.77 -12.47
N PRO A 253 -5.27 14.43 -11.73
CA PRO A 253 -4.22 15.25 -12.33
C PRO A 253 -3.40 14.49 -13.39
N ARG A 254 -2.93 13.28 -13.05
CA ARG A 254 -2.18 12.41 -13.97
C ARG A 254 -2.92 12.16 -15.29
N GLU A 255 -4.17 11.72 -15.22
CA GLU A 255 -4.99 11.38 -16.39
C GLU A 255 -5.22 12.62 -17.29
N LYS A 256 -5.41 13.79 -16.68
CA LYS A 256 -5.51 15.06 -17.42
C LYS A 256 -4.20 15.43 -18.12
N LEU A 257 -3.07 15.22 -17.48
CA LEU A 257 -1.75 15.55 -18.04
C LEU A 257 -1.40 14.62 -19.21
N ILE A 258 -1.67 13.33 -19.07
CA ILE A 258 -1.45 12.35 -20.15
C ILE A 258 -2.33 12.67 -21.36
N LYS A 259 -3.62 12.96 -21.15
CA LYS A 259 -4.51 13.38 -22.24
C LYS A 259 -4.05 14.67 -22.92
N GLN A 260 -3.51 15.63 -22.17
CA GLN A 260 -2.93 16.84 -22.76
C GLN A 260 -1.66 16.54 -23.56
N CYS A 261 -0.84 15.59 -23.09
CA CYS A 261 0.34 15.09 -23.78
C CYS A 261 -0.05 14.42 -25.11
N GLU A 262 -1.06 13.54 -25.11
CA GLU A 262 -1.62 12.91 -26.32
C GLU A 262 -2.10 13.96 -27.34
N ILE A 263 -2.91 14.93 -26.90
CA ILE A 263 -3.41 16.00 -27.78
C ILE A 263 -2.24 16.81 -28.37
N ALA A 264 -1.25 17.17 -27.55
CA ALA A 264 -0.09 17.93 -28.02
C ALA A 264 0.75 17.13 -29.02
N TYR A 265 0.92 15.83 -28.78
CA TYR A 265 1.60 14.90 -29.67
C TYR A 265 0.88 14.78 -31.03
N GLU A 266 -0.43 14.53 -31.03
CA GLU A 266 -1.24 14.40 -32.26
C GLU A 266 -1.24 15.68 -33.11
N LYS A 267 -1.22 16.85 -32.45
CA LYS A 267 -1.15 18.16 -33.12
C LYS A 267 0.28 18.58 -33.45
N GLN A 268 1.29 17.78 -33.09
CA GLN A 268 2.72 18.08 -33.26
C GLN A 268 3.12 19.42 -32.61
N TRP A 269 2.50 19.76 -31.48
CA TRP A 269 2.80 20.93 -30.69
C TRP A 269 3.96 20.63 -29.73
N TRP A 270 5.17 20.49 -30.26
CA TRP A 270 6.32 19.91 -29.55
C TRP A 270 6.68 20.59 -28.23
N GLU A 271 6.65 21.92 -28.16
CA GLU A 271 6.89 22.65 -26.90
C GLU A 271 5.87 22.24 -25.83
N ARG A 272 4.59 22.23 -26.19
CA ARG A 272 3.50 21.83 -25.28
C ARG A 272 3.57 20.36 -24.91
N PHE A 273 3.95 19.50 -25.86
CA PHE A 273 4.15 18.07 -25.62
C PHE A 273 5.22 17.86 -24.54
N ILE A 274 6.38 18.52 -24.68
CA ILE A 274 7.48 18.42 -23.72
C ILE A 274 7.03 18.90 -22.33
N ASP A 275 6.32 20.02 -22.24
CA ASP A 275 5.85 20.55 -20.96
C ASP A 275 4.83 19.58 -20.30
N CYS A 276 3.85 19.09 -21.06
CA CYS A 276 2.86 18.13 -20.55
C CYS A 276 3.52 16.80 -20.14
N PHE A 277 4.51 16.33 -20.91
CA PHE A 277 5.27 15.13 -20.60
C PHE A 277 6.03 15.29 -19.27
N LYS A 278 6.75 16.41 -19.09
CA LYS A 278 7.47 16.70 -17.84
C LYS A 278 6.55 16.73 -16.63
N GLU A 279 5.40 17.40 -16.75
CA GLU A 279 4.41 17.45 -15.69
C GLU A 279 3.81 16.07 -15.37
N ALA A 280 3.48 15.28 -16.40
CA ALA A 280 2.96 13.92 -16.22
C ALA A 280 3.97 13.01 -15.51
N ILE A 281 5.25 13.07 -15.90
CA ILE A 281 6.32 12.31 -15.24
C ILE A 281 6.51 12.77 -13.79
N ASN A 282 6.55 14.07 -13.52
CA ASN A 282 6.69 14.59 -12.15
C ASN A 282 5.54 14.13 -11.23
N GLU A 283 4.31 14.10 -11.74
CA GLU A 283 3.15 13.61 -10.99
C GLU A 283 3.28 12.11 -10.67
N MET A 284 3.67 11.29 -11.65
CA MET A 284 3.87 9.85 -11.46
C MET A 284 5.06 9.53 -10.54
N ASP A 285 6.18 10.24 -10.68
CA ASP A 285 7.34 10.11 -9.79
C ASP A 285 6.97 10.53 -8.36
N THR A 286 6.18 11.58 -8.19
CA THR A 286 5.66 11.99 -6.86
C THR A 286 4.86 10.86 -6.22
N GLN A 287 3.96 10.23 -6.98
CA GLN A 287 3.20 9.07 -6.50
C GLN A 287 4.12 7.88 -6.20
N TYR A 288 5.08 7.57 -7.06
CA TYR A 288 6.04 6.48 -6.86
C TYR A 288 6.90 6.70 -5.60
N LEU A 289 7.41 7.91 -5.37
CA LEU A 289 8.16 8.25 -4.16
C LEU A 289 7.29 8.12 -2.89
N ALA A 290 6.01 8.50 -2.96
CA ALA A 290 5.07 8.31 -1.86
C ALA A 290 4.82 6.82 -1.56
N ILE A 291 4.61 5.99 -2.59
CA ILE A 291 4.50 4.53 -2.50
C ILE A 291 5.75 3.95 -1.82
N ARG A 292 6.92 4.36 -2.30
CA ARG A 292 8.20 3.88 -1.79
C ARG A 292 8.41 4.26 -0.33
N GLU A 293 8.12 5.50 0.06
CA GLU A 293 8.22 5.95 1.44
C GLU A 293 7.24 5.21 2.36
N ALA A 294 6.04 4.92 1.88
CA ALA A 294 5.08 4.08 2.60
C ALA A 294 5.58 2.63 2.74
N ARG A 295 6.19 2.08 1.69
CA ARG A 295 6.81 0.73 1.69
C ARG A 295 7.95 0.64 2.71
N LYS A 296 8.84 1.64 2.78
CA LYS A 296 9.93 1.72 3.78
C LYS A 296 9.39 1.66 5.21
N LYS A 297 8.20 2.22 5.44
CA LYS A 297 7.56 2.30 6.77
C LYS A 297 6.81 1.04 7.18
N LEU A 298 6.55 0.09 6.29
CA LEU A 298 5.80 -1.15 6.59
C LEU A 298 6.38 -1.95 7.77
N TYR A 299 7.71 -1.86 7.97
CA TYR A 299 8.45 -2.57 9.01
C TYR A 299 9.07 -1.62 10.05
N ALA A 300 8.71 -0.33 10.03
CA ALA A 300 9.30 0.66 10.94
C ALA A 300 8.83 0.48 12.40
N SER A 301 7.79 -0.31 12.65
CA SER A 301 7.29 -0.66 13.98
C SER A 301 7.46 -2.15 14.32
N ASP A 302 8.24 -2.87 13.52
CA ASP A 302 8.63 -4.25 13.79
C ASP A 302 9.91 -4.26 14.66
N LEU A 303 10.13 -5.32 15.42
CA LEU A 303 11.43 -5.55 16.06
C LEU A 303 12.52 -5.72 14.99
N LYS A 304 13.74 -5.24 15.29
CA LYS A 304 14.89 -5.45 14.41
C LYS A 304 15.19 -6.92 14.12
N SER A 305 14.82 -7.82 15.03
CA SER A 305 15.00 -9.27 14.88
C SER A 305 13.92 -9.96 14.03
N THR A 306 12.82 -9.27 13.72
CA THR A 306 11.71 -9.86 12.96
C THR A 306 12.12 -10.06 11.50
N PHE A 307 11.85 -11.27 10.98
CA PHE A 307 12.03 -11.58 9.56
C PHE A 307 11.11 -10.68 8.72
N ARG A 308 11.68 -10.01 7.72
CA ARG A 308 10.93 -9.15 6.79
C ARG A 308 10.56 -9.93 5.53
N GLU A 309 9.31 -9.81 5.10
CA GLU A 309 8.76 -10.52 3.96
C GLU A 309 9.35 -10.03 2.63
N VAL A 310 9.85 -8.79 2.61
CA VAL A 310 10.44 -8.19 1.42
C VAL A 310 11.72 -7.48 1.78
N ASP A 311 12.75 -7.70 0.97
CA ASP A 311 14.01 -6.98 1.12
C ASP A 311 13.78 -5.49 0.84
N VAL A 312 14.14 -4.67 1.81
CA VAL A 312 14.16 -3.22 1.65
C VAL A 312 15.56 -2.90 1.17
N GLU A 313 15.79 -3.14 -0.14
CA GLU A 313 17.04 -2.78 -0.79
C GLU A 313 17.42 -1.34 -0.42
N PRO A 314 18.69 -1.03 -0.12
CA PRO A 314 19.17 0.35 -0.03
C PRO A 314 19.07 0.98 -1.44
N MET A 315 17.99 1.72 -1.69
CA MET A 315 17.66 2.10 -3.08
C MET A 315 18.36 3.38 -3.55
N LEU A 316 18.82 3.35 -4.80
CA LEU A 316 19.82 4.26 -5.37
C LEU A 316 19.28 5.56 -5.98
N CYS A 317 17.97 5.70 -6.21
CA CYS A 317 17.37 6.90 -6.81
C CYS A 317 16.18 7.40 -5.99
N ASP A 318 16.41 8.11 -4.89
CA ASP A 318 15.37 8.75 -4.05
C ASP A 318 14.95 10.15 -4.56
N GLU A 319 15.42 10.56 -5.73
CA GLU A 319 15.30 11.94 -6.21
C GLU A 319 14.38 12.06 -7.43
N MET A 320 13.60 13.14 -7.49
CA MET A 320 12.86 13.52 -8.68
C MET A 320 13.82 13.89 -9.82
N ILE A 321 13.34 13.80 -11.05
CA ILE A 321 14.11 14.22 -12.22
C ILE A 321 14.35 15.73 -12.17
N ASP A 322 15.62 16.13 -12.10
CA ASP A 322 16.00 17.52 -12.31
C ASP A 322 16.00 17.83 -13.81
N TRP A 323 14.97 18.54 -14.26
CA TRP A 323 14.81 18.93 -15.67
C TRP A 323 15.76 20.05 -16.12
N ASN A 324 16.42 20.74 -15.18
CA ASN A 324 17.27 21.90 -15.48
C ASN A 324 18.77 21.56 -15.56
N ALA A 325 19.17 20.41 -15.01
CA ALA A 325 20.55 19.92 -15.12
C ALA A 325 20.78 19.24 -16.46
N TYR A 326 21.86 19.57 -17.17
CA TYR A 326 22.29 18.78 -18.33
C TYR A 326 22.93 17.47 -17.89
N GLU A 327 22.65 16.41 -18.63
CA GLU A 327 23.43 15.17 -18.48
C GLU A 327 24.71 15.27 -19.30
N ILE A 328 25.80 14.72 -18.77
CA ILE A 328 27.05 14.61 -19.51
C ILE A 328 26.81 13.59 -20.63
N ASP A 329 26.98 14.01 -21.88
CA ASP A 329 26.83 13.12 -23.03
C ASP A 329 27.97 12.11 -23.07
N MET A 330 27.74 10.94 -22.46
CA MET A 330 28.72 9.87 -22.40
C MET A 330 29.03 9.29 -23.79
N ARG A 331 28.24 9.59 -24.83
CA ARG A 331 28.50 9.16 -26.22
C ARG A 331 29.70 9.86 -26.85
N ILE A 332 30.06 11.05 -26.38
CA ILE A 332 31.13 11.86 -27.00
C ILE A 332 32.51 11.21 -26.80
N ASN A 333 32.70 10.42 -25.74
CA ASN A 333 33.99 9.80 -25.43
C ASN A 333 34.40 8.69 -26.44
N ASP A 334 33.46 8.10 -27.17
CA ASP A 334 33.79 7.08 -28.19
C ASP A 334 34.41 7.68 -29.46
N LEU A 335 34.20 8.97 -29.71
CA LEU A 335 34.77 9.67 -30.87
C LEU A 335 36.18 10.21 -30.58
N ASP A 336 36.45 10.65 -29.35
CA ASP A 336 37.76 11.21 -28.98
C ASP A 336 38.85 10.14 -28.84
N GLY A 337 38.48 8.91 -28.45
CA GLY A 337 39.39 7.76 -28.44
C GLY A 337 39.88 7.35 -29.84
N LYS A 338 39.09 7.60 -30.89
CA LYS A 338 39.52 7.36 -32.28
C LYS A 338 40.46 8.46 -32.78
N TYR A 339 40.25 9.71 -32.41
CA TYR A 339 41.15 10.81 -32.81
C TYR A 339 42.54 10.70 -32.16
N GLN A 340 42.63 10.21 -30.91
CA GLN A 340 43.92 9.96 -30.27
C GLN A 340 44.71 8.81 -30.93
N GLN A 341 44.04 7.78 -31.46
CA GLN A 341 44.69 6.70 -32.23
C GLN A 341 45.30 7.17 -33.56
N TYR A 342 44.75 8.21 -34.21
CA TYR A 342 45.36 8.77 -35.42
C TYR A 342 46.65 9.56 -35.12
N THR A 343 46.71 10.25 -33.98
CA THR A 343 47.91 10.99 -33.56
C THR A 343 49.07 10.08 -33.08
N GLU A 344 48.78 8.90 -32.52
CA GLU A 344 49.85 7.97 -32.13
C GLU A 344 50.43 7.20 -33.33
N ASN A 345 49.65 6.96 -34.38
CA ASN A 345 50.12 6.25 -35.58
C ASN A 345 50.92 7.15 -36.56
N GLU A 346 50.76 8.48 -36.50
CA GLU A 346 51.61 9.42 -37.27
C GLU A 346 52.97 9.69 -36.59
N THR A 347 53.17 9.23 -35.35
CA THR A 347 54.43 9.43 -34.61
C THR A 347 55.38 8.22 -34.68
N ILE A 348 55.01 7.14 -35.38
CA ILE A 348 55.85 5.95 -35.59
C ILE A 348 56.29 5.84 -37.08
N VAL A 349 56.73 6.94 -37.68
CA VAL A 349 57.56 6.90 -38.90
C VAL A 349 58.64 7.97 -38.80
N SER A 350 59.61 7.77 -37.90
CA SER A 350 60.98 8.27 -38.03
C SER A 350 61.71 8.16 -36.69
N VAL A 351 62.28 6.99 -36.38
CA VAL A 351 63.70 6.85 -36.01
C VAL A 351 64.07 5.38 -36.24
N HIS A 352 64.91 5.15 -37.26
CA HIS A 352 65.74 3.96 -37.35
C HIS A 352 67.19 4.44 -37.24
N ASP A 353 67.86 4.14 -36.13
CA ASP A 353 69.24 3.63 -36.14
C ASP A 353 69.75 3.25 -34.73
N GLN A 354 70.13 1.97 -34.61
CA GLN A 354 71.25 1.36 -33.85
C GLN A 354 71.29 1.55 -32.30
N VAL A 355 71.49 0.51 -31.48
CA VAL A 355 72.68 -0.36 -31.37
C VAL A 355 72.33 -1.67 -30.63
N ALA A 356 73.09 -2.71 -30.95
CA ALA A 356 73.04 -4.08 -30.45
C ALA A 356 73.48 -4.29 -28.97
N GLU A 357 73.08 -5.45 -28.45
CA GLU A 357 73.84 -6.45 -27.65
C GLU A 357 73.23 -6.91 -26.31
N ALA A 358 73.26 -8.26 -26.18
CA ALA A 358 73.38 -9.10 -24.99
C ALA A 358 72.12 -9.53 -24.18
N SER A 359 71.78 -10.80 -24.39
CA SER A 359 71.11 -11.80 -23.51
C SER A 359 71.86 -12.02 -22.17
N PRO A 360 71.46 -12.93 -21.23
CA PRO A 360 70.26 -13.78 -21.09
C PRO A 360 69.69 -13.92 -19.63
N ASN A 361 68.65 -14.75 -19.47
CA ASN A 361 68.31 -15.65 -18.33
C ASN A 361 67.06 -15.37 -17.47
N GLY A 362 66.31 -16.47 -17.25
CA GLY A 362 65.59 -16.79 -16.02
C GLY A 362 64.06 -16.68 -16.16
N LEU A 363 63.35 -17.75 -16.51
CA LEU A 363 62.85 -18.84 -15.65
C LEU A 363 61.50 -18.53 -14.97
N ASP A 364 60.63 -19.53 -15.08
CA ASP A 364 59.49 -19.89 -14.23
C ASP A 364 58.07 -19.43 -14.63
N GLU A 365 57.44 -20.27 -15.45
CA GLU A 365 56.09 -20.85 -15.25
C GLU A 365 55.88 -21.34 -13.79
N PRO A 366 54.64 -21.57 -13.26
CA PRO A 366 53.52 -22.22 -13.96
C PRO A 366 52.08 -21.83 -13.51
N SER A 367 51.14 -22.60 -14.08
CA SER A 367 49.79 -22.99 -13.61
C SER A 367 48.65 -22.01 -13.92
N GLU A 368 47.78 -22.31 -14.90
CA GLU A 368 46.75 -23.37 -14.91
C GLU A 368 45.88 -23.36 -13.66
N VAL A 369 44.73 -22.68 -13.73
CA VAL A 369 43.50 -23.18 -13.11
C VAL A 369 42.35 -22.96 -14.09
N ASP A 370 42.04 -24.01 -14.83
CA ASP A 370 40.75 -24.23 -15.46
C ASP A 370 39.66 -24.28 -14.37
N VAL A 371 38.69 -23.37 -14.42
CA VAL A 371 37.38 -23.58 -13.80
C VAL A 371 36.33 -23.54 -14.90
N GLN A 372 36.13 -24.69 -15.51
CA GLN A 372 34.89 -25.03 -16.19
C GLN A 372 33.77 -25.11 -15.15
N ASN A 373 32.92 -24.10 -15.08
CA ASN A 373 31.58 -24.25 -14.51
C ASN A 373 30.55 -24.09 -15.62
N ASN A 374 30.22 -25.23 -16.21
CA ASN A 374 28.96 -25.48 -16.91
C ASN A 374 27.80 -25.27 -15.93
N MET A 375 27.02 -24.21 -16.10
CA MET A 375 25.59 -24.26 -15.79
C MET A 375 24.81 -24.14 -17.09
N ASN A 376 24.40 -25.30 -17.60
CA ASN A 376 23.20 -25.44 -18.41
C ASN A 376 22.02 -24.90 -17.58
N ILE A 377 21.51 -23.74 -17.94
CA ILE A 377 20.10 -23.40 -17.67
C ILE A 377 19.42 -23.51 -19.02
N SER A 378 18.74 -24.63 -19.19
CA SER A 378 17.77 -24.87 -20.24
C SER A 378 16.79 -23.70 -20.31
N GLY A 379 16.65 -23.15 -21.52
CA GLY A 379 15.57 -22.25 -21.86
C GLY A 379 14.24 -22.96 -21.61
N GLU A 380 13.43 -22.34 -20.76
CA GLU A 380 11.98 -22.45 -20.86
C GLU A 380 11.52 -21.18 -21.55
N ASP A 381 11.11 -21.35 -22.80
CA ASP A 381 10.32 -20.41 -23.57
C ASP A 381 9.03 -20.13 -22.78
N ASN A 382 9.03 -19.07 -21.97
CA ASN A 382 7.81 -18.45 -21.50
C ASN A 382 7.40 -17.43 -22.55
N ASP A 383 6.58 -17.89 -23.49
CA ASP A 383 5.68 -17.07 -24.29
C ASP A 383 4.73 -16.33 -23.32
N ASN A 384 5.22 -15.23 -22.76
CA ASN A 384 4.40 -14.30 -22.02
C ASN A 384 3.70 -13.43 -23.07
N GLU A 385 2.60 -13.96 -23.57
CA GLU A 385 1.63 -13.25 -24.39
C GLU A 385 1.18 -12.02 -23.60
N VAL A 386 1.79 -10.87 -23.91
CA VAL A 386 1.39 -9.56 -23.38
C VAL A 386 -0.01 -9.30 -23.93
N SER A 387 -1.03 -9.69 -23.16
CA SER A 387 -2.40 -9.30 -23.43
C SER A 387 -2.46 -7.79 -23.32
N HIS A 388 -2.48 -7.12 -24.48
CA HIS A 388 -2.72 -5.69 -24.56
C HIS A 388 -3.90 -5.31 -23.66
N VAL A 389 -3.60 -4.35 -22.80
CA VAL A 389 -4.55 -3.69 -21.92
C VAL A 389 -5.74 -3.22 -22.76
N ASN A 390 -6.93 -3.65 -22.36
CA ASN A 390 -8.19 -3.07 -22.82
C ASN A 390 -8.20 -1.57 -22.45
N LYS A 391 -7.63 -0.72 -23.33
CA LYS A 391 -8.11 0.66 -23.46
C LYS A 391 -9.59 0.51 -23.79
N TYR A 392 -10.47 1.01 -22.92
CA TYR A 392 -11.90 0.99 -23.14
C TYR A 392 -12.18 1.76 -24.44
N THR A 393 -12.34 1.05 -25.56
CA THR A 393 -12.77 1.64 -26.82
C THR A 393 -14.14 2.30 -26.60
N GLN A 394 -14.22 3.58 -26.96
CA GLN A 394 -15.47 4.28 -27.21
C GLN A 394 -16.07 3.65 -28.45
N ASP A 395 -17.13 2.86 -28.28
CA ASP A 395 -18.05 2.60 -29.40
C ASP A 395 -18.89 3.86 -29.55
N GLU A 396 -18.68 4.59 -30.65
CA GLU A 396 -19.56 5.68 -31.09
C GLU A 396 -20.86 5.06 -31.61
N ASP A 397 -21.97 5.30 -30.91
CA ASP A 397 -23.31 5.00 -31.40
C ASP A 397 -23.64 5.96 -32.56
N GLU A 398 -23.55 5.46 -33.80
CA GLU A 398 -24.16 6.09 -34.97
C GLU A 398 -25.69 6.02 -34.87
N GLN A 399 -26.29 7.21 -34.87
CA GLN A 399 -27.72 7.42 -35.07
C GLN A 399 -28.14 6.95 -36.47
N GLN A 400 -29.20 6.13 -36.57
CA GLN A 400 -30.00 6.06 -37.79
C GLN A 400 -31.48 6.32 -37.48
N GLU A 401 -31.97 7.35 -38.15
CA GLU A 401 -33.37 7.76 -38.26
C GLU A 401 -34.24 6.71 -38.95
N SER A 402 -35.47 6.62 -38.46
CA SER A 402 -36.72 6.40 -39.20
C SER A 402 -36.92 5.08 -39.95
N VAL A 403 -38.05 4.42 -39.65
CA VAL A 403 -39.17 4.13 -40.59
C VAL A 403 -40.21 3.29 -39.82
N SER A 404 -41.39 3.88 -39.57
CA SER A 404 -42.68 3.16 -39.46
C SER A 404 -43.09 2.69 -40.86
N PRO A 405 -43.88 1.61 -41.08
CA PRO A 405 -45.13 1.32 -40.35
C PRO A 405 -45.48 -0.17 -40.20
N GLY A 406 -46.60 -0.48 -39.53
CA GLY A 406 -47.26 -1.77 -39.72
C GLY A 406 -48.06 -2.29 -38.53
N SER A 407 -49.31 -1.88 -38.47
CA SER A 407 -50.40 -2.52 -37.71
C SER A 407 -50.59 -3.99 -38.09
N GLU A 408 -50.73 -4.89 -37.11
CA GLU A 408 -51.57 -6.08 -37.26
C GLU A 408 -52.06 -6.62 -35.91
N SER A 409 -53.37 -6.84 -35.88
CA SER A 409 -54.19 -7.42 -34.83
C SER A 409 -54.02 -8.94 -34.75
N GLY A 410 -53.97 -9.50 -33.54
CA GLY A 410 -54.03 -10.95 -33.33
C GLY A 410 -54.48 -11.29 -31.92
N SER A 411 -55.77 -11.59 -31.79
CA SER A 411 -56.41 -12.25 -30.66
C SER A 411 -55.86 -13.66 -30.46
N GLU A 412 -55.71 -14.13 -29.22
CA GLU A 412 -56.08 -15.50 -28.85
C GLU A 412 -56.24 -15.67 -27.34
N GLU A 413 -57.39 -16.22 -26.99
CA GLU A 413 -57.81 -16.69 -25.67
C GLU A 413 -57.04 -17.98 -25.31
N GLY A 414 -56.81 -18.21 -24.02
CA GLY A 414 -56.19 -19.43 -23.52
C GLY A 414 -56.39 -19.59 -22.03
N ASP A 415 -57.57 -20.08 -21.65
CA ASP A 415 -57.90 -20.63 -20.34
C ASP A 415 -56.87 -21.69 -19.88
N SER A 416 -56.50 -21.67 -18.60
CA SER A 416 -56.29 -22.90 -17.82
C SER A 416 -56.37 -22.66 -16.31
N GLN A 417 -57.19 -23.53 -15.71
CA GLN A 417 -57.63 -23.68 -14.33
C GLN A 417 -56.52 -24.20 -13.39
N LEU A 418 -56.47 -23.68 -12.15
CA LEU A 418 -56.73 -24.31 -10.84
C LEU A 418 -55.83 -25.47 -10.36
N ILE A 419 -55.84 -25.58 -9.01
CA ILE A 419 -55.14 -26.48 -8.06
C ILE A 419 -53.87 -25.80 -7.52
N GLY A 420 -53.70 -25.52 -6.22
CA GLY A 420 -54.37 -25.99 -5.01
C GLY A 420 -53.30 -26.35 -3.96
N ASP A 421 -53.60 -26.04 -2.71
CA ASP A 421 -52.94 -26.45 -1.45
C ASP A 421 -51.70 -25.65 -0.99
N GLN A 422 -51.87 -24.78 0.00
CA GLN A 422 -51.89 -25.05 1.47
C GLN A 422 -50.49 -25.31 2.03
N ASN A 423 -49.97 -24.33 2.77
CA ASN A 423 -49.26 -24.58 4.02
C ASN A 423 -49.34 -23.34 4.92
N GLU A 424 -50.12 -23.52 5.98
CA GLU A 424 -50.11 -22.74 7.20
C GLU A 424 -48.76 -22.90 7.90
N SER A 425 -48.20 -21.81 8.41
CA SER A 425 -47.33 -21.88 9.59
C SER A 425 -47.43 -20.59 10.36
N ASP A 426 -47.93 -20.74 11.58
CA ASP A 426 -48.14 -19.77 12.61
C ASP A 426 -46.90 -18.94 12.93
N THR A 427 -47.06 -17.62 13.05
CA THR A 427 -46.24 -16.83 13.98
C THR A 427 -47.14 -15.85 14.71
N ALA A 428 -47.06 -15.97 16.04
CA ALA A 428 -47.93 -15.32 16.99
C ALA A 428 -47.64 -13.81 17.10
N ASP A 429 -48.75 -13.11 17.19
CA ASP A 429 -48.96 -11.73 17.55
C ASP A 429 -48.59 -11.49 19.03
N VAL A 430 -47.62 -10.62 19.30
CA VAL A 430 -47.47 -9.95 20.61
C VAL A 430 -47.24 -8.48 20.35
N SER A 431 -48.33 -7.73 20.55
CA SER A 431 -48.36 -6.29 20.70
C SER A 431 -47.90 -5.94 22.11
N GLU A 432 -46.95 -5.01 22.23
CA GLU A 432 -46.86 -4.19 23.43
C GLU A 432 -46.42 -2.77 23.07
N THR A 433 -47.38 -1.88 23.27
CA THR A 433 -47.31 -0.42 23.19
C THR A 433 -46.51 0.13 24.36
N GLY A 434 -45.59 1.07 24.09
CA GLY A 434 -44.89 1.83 25.12
C GLY A 434 -44.39 3.14 24.56
N GLU A 435 -45.28 4.13 24.52
CA GLU A 435 -44.97 5.56 24.39
C GLU A 435 -44.06 5.99 25.55
N ASN A 436 -42.98 6.72 25.25
CA ASN A 436 -42.35 7.63 26.19
C ASN A 436 -41.71 8.77 25.40
N ASP A 437 -42.46 9.86 25.31
CA ASP A 437 -41.97 11.19 24.98
C ASP A 437 -41.09 11.68 26.13
N GLN A 438 -39.82 11.98 25.85
CA GLN A 438 -39.01 12.88 26.67
C GLN A 438 -38.29 13.87 25.76
N ASP A 439 -38.77 15.10 25.86
CA ASP A 439 -38.18 16.33 25.33
C ASP A 439 -36.82 16.58 26.00
N ASP A 440 -35.73 16.48 25.24
CA ASP A 440 -34.43 17.03 25.64
C ASP A 440 -34.21 18.39 24.95
N GLU A 441 -34.37 19.40 25.78
CA GLU A 441 -34.13 20.82 25.51
C GLU A 441 -32.63 21.07 25.32
N ILE A 442 -32.20 21.31 24.07
CA ILE A 442 -30.81 21.65 23.75
C ILE A 442 -30.59 23.14 24.03
N GLY A 443 -29.98 23.45 25.17
CA GLY A 443 -29.46 24.78 25.49
C GLY A 443 -28.28 25.15 24.60
N LEU A 444 -28.46 26.14 23.75
CA LEU A 444 -27.38 26.80 23.00
C LEU A 444 -26.69 27.83 23.92
N GLU A 445 -25.56 27.46 24.52
CA GLU A 445 -24.63 28.42 25.10
C GLU A 445 -23.82 29.11 24.00
N THR A 446 -23.96 30.43 23.97
CA THR A 446 -23.21 31.35 23.12
C THR A 446 -21.88 31.65 23.82
N ILE A 447 -20.77 31.29 23.20
CA ILE A 447 -19.43 31.70 23.64
C ILE A 447 -19.12 33.04 22.96
N GLU A 448 -19.05 34.10 23.75
CA GLU A 448 -18.49 35.39 23.36
C GLU A 448 -16.96 35.24 23.26
N GLU A 449 -16.42 35.50 22.06
CA GLU A 449 -14.97 35.68 21.87
C GLU A 449 -14.61 37.13 22.21
N ASP A 450 -13.97 37.30 23.36
CA ASP A 450 -13.25 38.53 23.70
C ASP A 450 -12.00 38.64 22.82
N SER A 451 -11.88 39.78 22.14
CA SER A 451 -10.71 40.20 21.38
C SER A 451 -9.75 40.97 22.29
N ASP A 452 -8.48 40.55 22.33
CA ASP A 452 -7.33 41.39 22.69
C ASP A 452 -6.12 41.04 21.81
#